data_AF-C3YQ51-F1
#
_entry.id   AF-C3YQ51-F1
#
_cell.length_a   1.000
_cell.length_b   1.000
_cell.length_c   1.000
_cell.angle_alpha   90.00
_cell.angle_beta   90.00
_cell.angle_gamma   90.00
#
_symmetry.space_group_name_H-M   'P 1'
#
loop_
_entity.id
_entity.type
_entity.pdbx_description
1 polymer ?
#
loop_
_entity_poly.entity_id
_entity_poly.type
_entity_poly.pdbx_seq_one_letter_code
_entity_poly.pdbx_strand_id
1 'polypeptide(L)'
;VPTFSDHHLMKVVITSFLFLWAAVGNVSVLAVMQRSRSRSRTPLHSLVFQLTVADSLVTFITMPSEAAWAATVSWKAGEVMCRVIKFLQVIGLYQSTFITVAISLDRAVAVLFPFSKSGAPHRTKVMIIICWVLSTVFSFPQVP
;
A
#
# COMPACT_ATOMS: atom_id res chain seq x y z
N VAL A 1 -11.44 -38.74 8.74
CA VAL A 1 -11.08 -38.08 7.46
C VAL A 1 -11.21 -36.57 7.66
N PRO A 2 -10.16 -35.77 7.43
CA PRO A 2 -10.27 -34.32 7.62
C PRO A 2 -11.17 -33.78 6.50
N THR A 3 -12.36 -33.32 6.86
CA THR A 3 -13.29 -32.65 5.96
C THR A 3 -12.69 -31.28 5.61
N PHE A 4 -12.39 -31.06 4.33
CA PHE A 4 -11.99 -29.75 3.82
C PHE A 4 -13.14 -28.77 4.07
N SER A 5 -13.02 -28.01 5.15
CA SER A 5 -14.05 -27.11 5.67
C SER A 5 -14.31 -25.97 4.66
N ASP A 6 -15.58 -25.71 4.35
CA ASP A 6 -16.05 -24.67 3.40
C ASP A 6 -15.36 -23.31 3.60
N HIS A 7 -14.95 -23.02 4.83
CA HIS A 7 -14.22 -21.82 5.23
C HIS A 7 -12.87 -21.64 4.51
N HIS A 8 -12.10 -22.70 4.27
CA HIS A 8 -10.81 -22.58 3.57
C HIS A 8 -11.01 -22.31 2.09
N LEU A 9 -12.00 -22.96 1.48
CA LEU A 9 -12.34 -22.78 0.08
C LEU A 9 -12.88 -21.37 -0.17
N MET A 10 -13.77 -20.87 0.70
CA MET A 10 -14.23 -19.47 0.66
C MET A 10 -13.07 -18.48 0.76
N LYS A 11 -12.14 -18.68 1.71
CA LYS A 11 -10.97 -17.79 1.85
C LYS A 11 -10.12 -17.76 0.58
N VAL A 12 -9.83 -18.92 -0.01
CA VAL A 12 -9.02 -19.00 -1.24
C VAL A 12 -9.71 -18.30 -2.40
N VAL A 13 -11.01 -18.53 -2.60
CA VAL A 13 -11.78 -17.89 -3.68
C VAL A 13 -11.82 -16.37 -3.51
N ILE A 14 -12.12 -15.88 -2.31
CA ILE A 14 -12.21 -14.44 -2.02
C ILE A 14 -10.84 -13.78 -2.18
N THR A 15 -9.78 -14.36 -1.58
CA THR A 15 -8.42 -13.80 -1.65
C THR A 15 -7.90 -13.79 -3.09
N SER A 16 -8.20 -14.82 -3.89
CA SER A 16 -7.85 -14.86 -5.32
C SER A 16 -8.56 -13.77 -6.12
N PHE A 17 -9.87 -13.59 -5.90
CA PHE A 17 -10.64 -12.54 -6.57
C PHE A 17 -10.14 -11.15 -6.19
N LEU A 18 -9.93 -10.90 -4.89
CA LEU A 18 -9.37 -9.65 -4.38
C LEU A 18 -7.97 -9.38 -4.92
N PHE A 19 -7.13 -10.41 -5.02
CA PHE A 19 -5.80 -10.29 -5.61
C PHE A 19 -5.87 -9.87 -7.07
N LEU A 20 -6.71 -10.52 -7.89
CA LEU A 20 -6.86 -10.17 -9.30
C LEU A 20 -7.36 -8.72 -9.46
N TRP A 21 -8.38 -8.34 -8.69
CA TRP A 21 -8.93 -6.98 -8.72
C TRP A 21 -7.90 -5.93 -8.27
N ALA A 22 -7.23 -6.16 -7.15
CA ALA A 22 -6.22 -5.26 -6.61
C ALA A 22 -4.99 -5.17 -7.52
N ALA A 23 -4.53 -6.29 -8.10
CA ALA A 23 -3.42 -6.31 -9.03
C ALA A 23 -3.75 -5.53 -10.30
N VAL A 24 -4.92 -5.77 -10.92
CA VAL A 24 -5.35 -5.04 -12.12
C VAL A 24 -5.51 -3.54 -11.81
N GLY A 25 -6.16 -3.20 -10.70
CA GLY A 25 -6.34 -1.81 -10.26
C GLY A 25 -5.01 -1.10 -10.01
N ASN A 26 -4.15 -1.65 -9.17
CA ASN A 26 -2.88 -1.02 -8.82
C ASN A 26 -1.92 -0.95 -10.01
N VAL A 27 -1.80 -2.01 -10.81
CA VAL A 27 -0.93 -2.01 -12.01
C VAL A 27 -1.43 -1.02 -13.06
N SER A 28 -2.75 -0.93 -13.29
CA SER A 28 -3.30 0.03 -14.25
C SER A 28 -3.06 1.47 -13.82
N VAL A 29 -3.25 1.81 -12.54
CA VAL A 29 -2.91 3.12 -11.98
C VAL A 29 -1.42 3.39 -12.13
N LEU A 30 -0.56 2.43 -11.79
CA LEU A 30 0.90 2.55 -11.97
C LEU A 30 1.28 2.85 -13.42
N ALA A 31 0.69 2.12 -14.37
CA ALA A 31 0.94 2.29 -15.80
C ALA A 31 0.48 3.67 -16.32
N VAL A 32 -0.72 4.10 -15.92
CA VAL A 32 -1.24 5.44 -16.25
C VAL A 32 -0.35 6.53 -15.64
N MET A 33 0.08 6.35 -14.39
CA MET A 33 0.95 7.30 -13.72
C MET A 33 2.34 7.36 -14.35
N GLN A 34 2.92 6.23 -14.74
CA GLN A 34 4.21 6.21 -15.44
C GLN A 34 4.13 6.93 -16.79
N ARG A 35 3.05 6.72 -17.55
CA ARG A 35 2.81 7.45 -18.81
C ARG A 35 2.61 8.95 -18.59
N SER A 36 1.83 9.33 -17.58
CA SER A 36 1.56 10.73 -17.23
C SER A 36 2.77 11.46 -16.63
N ARG A 37 3.72 10.73 -16.01
CA ARG A 37 4.98 11.29 -15.45
C ARG A 37 5.83 12.02 -16.50
N SER A 38 5.72 11.65 -17.77
CA SER A 38 6.38 12.34 -18.88
C SER A 38 5.72 13.65 -19.29
N ARG A 39 4.43 13.87 -18.92
CA ARG A 39 3.60 14.97 -19.40
C ARG A 39 3.38 16.06 -18.35
N SER A 40 3.40 15.72 -17.06
CA SER A 40 3.29 16.70 -15.96
C SER A 40 3.86 16.16 -14.64
N ARG A 41 4.62 16.99 -13.91
CA ARG A 41 5.12 16.68 -12.55
C ARG A 41 4.32 17.43 -11.50
N THR A 42 3.06 17.05 -11.31
CA THR A 42 2.26 17.55 -10.19
C THR A 42 2.73 16.88 -8.89
N PRO A 43 2.87 17.60 -7.78
CA PRO A 43 3.34 17.03 -6.50
C PRO A 43 2.46 15.87 -6.01
N LEU A 44 1.15 16.01 -6.13
CA LEU A 44 0.15 14.95 -5.89
C LEU A 44 0.44 13.66 -6.69
N HIS A 45 0.97 13.81 -7.91
CA HIS A 45 1.25 12.68 -8.78
C HIS A 45 2.42 11.83 -8.24
N SER A 46 3.36 12.45 -7.51
CA SER A 46 4.46 11.73 -6.85
C SER A 46 4.01 11.01 -5.58
N LEU A 47 3.05 11.58 -4.84
CA LEU A 47 2.43 10.95 -3.67
C LEU A 47 1.71 9.66 -4.08
N VAL A 48 0.77 9.78 -5.02
CA VAL A 48 -0.03 8.65 -5.49
C VAL A 48 0.86 7.60 -6.16
N PHE A 49 1.94 7.99 -6.86
CA PHE A 49 2.87 7.02 -7.44
C PHE A 49 3.57 6.16 -6.38
N GLN A 50 4.10 6.76 -5.31
CA GLN A 50 4.74 5.99 -4.24
C GLN A 50 3.73 5.11 -3.50
N LEU A 51 2.51 5.60 -3.32
CA LEU A 51 1.41 4.81 -2.76
C LEU A 51 1.14 3.56 -3.60
N THR A 52 0.90 3.72 -4.90
CA THR A 52 0.56 2.59 -5.78
C THR A 52 1.70 1.58 -5.90
N VAL A 53 2.95 2.03 -5.81
CA VAL A 53 4.12 1.14 -5.73
C VAL A 53 4.13 0.33 -4.43
N ALA A 54 3.89 0.98 -3.28
CA ALA A 54 3.81 0.31 -1.99
C ALA A 54 2.63 -0.69 -1.96
N ASP A 55 1.44 -0.27 -2.38
CA ASP A 55 0.23 -1.11 -2.46
C ASP A 55 0.43 -2.32 -3.38
N SER A 56 1.10 -2.12 -4.53
CA SER A 56 1.44 -3.22 -5.44
C SER A 56 2.38 -4.21 -4.77
N LEU A 57 3.47 -3.74 -4.16
CA LEU A 57 4.41 -4.59 -3.44
C LEU A 57 3.71 -5.38 -2.34
N VAL A 58 2.87 -4.72 -1.54
CA VAL A 58 2.09 -5.37 -0.48
C VAL A 58 1.12 -6.38 -1.07
N THR A 59 0.43 -6.08 -2.16
CA THR A 59 -0.51 -7.01 -2.82
C THR A 59 0.21 -8.27 -3.31
N PHE A 60 1.36 -8.10 -3.98
CA PHE A 60 2.16 -9.21 -4.50
C PHE A 60 2.90 -10.00 -3.42
N ILE A 61 3.15 -9.45 -2.23
CA ILE A 61 3.79 -10.17 -1.13
C ILE A 61 2.74 -10.82 -0.23
N THR A 62 1.70 -10.08 0.13
CA THR A 62 0.66 -10.49 1.08
C THR A 62 -0.23 -11.59 0.53
N MET A 63 -0.78 -11.41 -0.66
CA MET A 63 -1.75 -12.38 -1.20
C MET A 63 -1.12 -13.76 -1.44
N PRO A 64 0.11 -13.88 -1.99
CA PRO A 64 0.79 -15.17 -2.08
C PRO A 64 1.20 -15.74 -0.73
N SER A 65 1.58 -14.89 0.24
CA SER A 65 1.92 -15.35 1.59
C SER A 65 0.71 -15.93 2.34
N GLU A 66 -0.46 -15.31 2.20
CA GLU A 66 -1.72 -15.80 2.76
C GLU A 66 -2.17 -17.09 2.04
N ALA A 67 -2.00 -17.17 0.72
CA ALA A 67 -2.26 -18.38 -0.04
C ALA A 67 -1.32 -19.54 0.37
N ALA A 68 -0.04 -19.25 0.59
CA ALA A 68 0.94 -20.22 1.09
C ALA A 68 0.56 -20.69 2.50
N TRP A 69 0.19 -19.78 3.40
CA TRP A 69 -0.27 -20.12 4.75
C TRP A 69 -1.51 -21.02 4.73
N ALA A 70 -2.47 -20.69 3.86
CA ALA A 70 -3.68 -21.48 3.68
C ALA A 70 -3.41 -22.87 3.09
N ALA A 71 -2.42 -23.00 2.20
CA ALA A 71 -2.08 -24.26 1.54
C ALA A 71 -1.24 -25.21 2.40
N THR A 72 -0.27 -24.71 3.17
CA THR A 72 0.66 -25.57 3.92
C THR A 72 0.27 -25.83 5.38
N VAL A 73 -0.76 -25.14 5.92
CA VAL A 73 -1.23 -25.21 7.34
C VAL A 73 -0.11 -24.97 8.37
N SER A 74 1.09 -24.65 7.91
CA SER A 74 2.33 -24.46 8.66
C SER A 74 3.28 -23.60 7.82
N TRP A 75 3.87 -22.57 8.43
CA TRP A 75 4.76 -21.64 7.75
C TRP A 75 6.15 -22.26 7.57
N LYS A 76 6.52 -22.60 6.32
CA LYS A 76 7.82 -23.24 6.01
C LYS A 76 8.94 -22.28 5.59
N ALA A 77 8.65 -20.97 5.45
CA ALA A 77 9.62 -19.98 5.00
C ALA A 77 10.50 -19.39 6.13
N GLY A 78 10.37 -19.90 7.36
CA GLY A 78 11.14 -19.44 8.54
C GLY A 78 10.54 -18.21 9.22
N GLU A 79 10.83 -18.05 10.52
CA GLU A 79 10.25 -17.01 11.38
C GLU A 79 10.58 -15.58 10.92
N VAL A 80 11.81 -15.38 10.42
CA VAL A 80 12.27 -14.08 9.90
C VAL A 80 11.39 -13.60 8.74
N MET A 81 11.07 -14.48 7.80
CA MET A 81 10.25 -14.14 6.63
C MET A 81 8.81 -13.81 7.05
N CYS A 82 8.24 -14.53 8.02
CA CYS A 82 6.92 -14.24 8.57
C CYS A 82 6.88 -12.82 9.18
N ARG A 83 7.88 -12.51 10.01
CA ARG A 83 8.00 -11.21 10.68
C ARG A 83 8.16 -10.07 9.68
N VAL A 84 8.98 -10.25 8.64
CA VAL A 84 9.16 -9.26 7.56
C VAL A 84 7.86 -9.05 6.79
N ILE A 85 7.14 -10.11 6.42
CA ILE A 85 5.88 -9.98 5.67
C ILE A 85 4.82 -9.27 6.50
N LYS A 86 4.67 -9.62 7.79
CA LYS A 86 3.74 -8.93 8.70
C LYS A 86 4.11 -7.46 8.88
N PHE A 87 5.40 -7.16 9.01
CA PHE A 87 5.88 -5.78 9.06
C PHE A 87 5.54 -5.00 7.77
N LEU A 88 5.77 -5.61 6.60
CA LEU A 88 5.45 -5.00 5.30
C LEU A 88 3.95 -4.79 5.09
N GLN A 89 3.10 -5.67 5.61
CA GLN A 89 1.64 -5.49 5.61
C GLN A 89 1.22 -4.26 6.40
N VAL A 90 1.74 -4.13 7.62
CA VAL A 90 1.41 -3.05 8.55
C VAL A 90 1.91 -1.71 8.04
N ILE A 91 3.18 -1.64 7.60
CA ILE A 91 3.76 -0.41 7.07
C ILE A 91 2.99 0.07 5.84
N GLY A 92 2.53 -0.84 4.97
CA GLY A 92 1.70 -0.53 3.80
C GLY A 92 0.36 0.07 4.16
N LEU A 93 -0.34 -0.51 5.13
CA LEU A 93 -1.62 -0.01 5.63
C LEU A 93 -1.50 1.42 6.19
N TYR A 94 -0.46 1.66 7.00
CA TYR A 94 -0.17 3.00 7.51
C TYR A 94 0.21 3.96 6.39
N GLN A 95 1.03 3.54 5.42
CA GLN A 95 1.38 4.31 4.24
C GLN A 95 0.13 4.79 3.49
N SER A 96 -0.81 3.89 3.23
CA SER A 96 -2.04 4.18 2.50
C SER A 96 -2.95 5.16 3.23
N THR A 97 -3.09 4.97 4.54
CA THR A 97 -3.87 5.88 5.39
C THR A 97 -3.25 7.28 5.41
N PHE A 98 -1.94 7.38 5.66
CA PHE A 98 -1.27 8.68 5.74
C PHE A 98 -1.23 9.41 4.40
N ILE A 99 -1.03 8.71 3.27
CA ILE A 99 -1.11 9.36 1.95
C ILE A 99 -2.54 9.85 1.66
N THR A 100 -3.57 9.08 2.02
CA THR A 100 -4.97 9.51 1.83
C THR A 100 -5.28 10.78 2.62
N VAL A 101 -4.78 10.87 3.85
CA VAL A 101 -4.86 12.10 4.66
C VAL A 101 -4.09 13.23 4.00
N ALA A 102 -2.89 12.96 3.49
CA ALA A 102 -2.07 13.97 2.81
C ALA A 102 -2.75 14.54 1.56
N ILE A 103 -3.39 13.69 0.76
CA ILE A 103 -4.17 14.11 -0.41
C ILE A 103 -5.36 14.97 0.02
N SER A 104 -6.07 14.58 1.08
CA SER A 104 -7.20 15.35 1.62
C SER A 104 -6.78 16.74 2.09
N LEU A 105 -5.63 16.83 2.78
CA LEU A 105 -5.06 18.08 3.24
C LEU A 105 -4.59 18.97 2.08
N ASP A 106 -3.93 18.40 1.07
CA ASP A 106 -3.49 19.13 -0.13
C ASP A 106 -4.70 19.74 -0.87
N ARG A 107 -5.77 18.96 -1.04
CA ARG A 107 -7.05 19.42 -1.60
C ARG A 107 -7.68 20.54 -0.77
N ALA A 108 -7.72 20.38 0.56
CA ALA A 108 -8.29 21.39 1.46
C ALA A 108 -7.51 22.71 1.39
N VAL A 109 -6.17 22.65 1.38
CA VAL A 109 -5.31 23.83 1.27
C VAL A 109 -5.46 24.49 -0.11
N ALA A 110 -5.59 23.73 -1.19
CA ALA A 110 -5.81 24.27 -2.53
C ALA A 110 -7.14 25.04 -2.66
N VAL A 111 -8.19 24.59 -1.96
CA VAL A 111 -9.49 25.27 -1.92
C VAL A 111 -9.44 26.52 -1.04
N LEU A 112 -8.82 26.44 0.13
CA LEU A 112 -8.74 27.55 1.09
C LEU A 112 -7.74 28.65 0.67
N PHE A 113 -6.68 28.29 -0.06
CA PHE A 113 -5.58 29.20 -0.41
C PHE A 113 -5.21 29.14 -1.91
N PRO A 114 -6.07 29.68 -2.80
CA PRO A 114 -5.91 29.56 -4.26
C PRO A 114 -4.64 30.22 -4.83
N PHE A 115 -4.01 31.16 -4.10
CA PHE A 115 -2.80 31.89 -4.53
C PHE A 115 -1.47 31.25 -4.09
N SER A 116 -1.50 30.19 -3.26
CA SER A 116 -0.28 29.56 -2.70
C SER A 116 0.31 28.44 -3.58
N LYS A 117 0.25 28.55 -4.91
CA LYS A 117 0.76 27.51 -5.83
C LYS A 117 2.28 27.35 -5.82
N SER A 118 3.02 28.41 -5.46
CA SER A 118 4.50 28.40 -5.48
C SER A 118 5.13 27.42 -4.47
N GLY A 119 4.49 27.19 -3.32
CA GLY A 119 5.00 26.31 -2.25
C GLY A 119 4.49 24.86 -2.28
N ALA A 120 3.54 24.53 -3.15
CA ALA A 120 2.91 23.21 -3.22
C ALA A 120 3.90 22.03 -3.40
N PRO A 121 4.89 22.05 -4.32
CA PRO A 121 5.82 20.93 -4.50
C PRO A 121 6.70 20.66 -3.27
N HIS A 122 7.09 21.69 -2.53
CA HIS A 122 7.88 21.53 -1.32
C HIS A 122 7.04 20.93 -0.19
N ARG A 123 5.82 21.44 0.01
CA ARG A 123 4.87 20.93 1.01
C ARG A 123 4.56 19.44 0.81
N THR A 124 4.30 19.03 -0.43
CA THR A 124 4.05 17.63 -0.75
C THR A 124 5.26 16.73 -0.48
N LYS A 125 6.48 17.17 -0.81
CA LYS A 125 7.71 16.42 -0.48
C LYS A 125 7.88 16.23 1.02
N VAL A 126 7.66 17.28 1.81
CA VAL A 126 7.72 17.23 3.28
C VAL A 126 6.67 16.26 3.82
N MET A 127 5.43 16.30 3.30
CA MET A 127 4.38 15.35 3.70
C MET A 127 4.74 13.90 3.35
N ILE A 128 5.35 13.63 2.19
CA ILE A 128 5.84 12.29 1.83
C ILE A 128 6.86 11.79 2.86
N ILE A 129 7.85 12.63 3.20
CA ILE A 129 8.90 12.28 4.17
C ILE A 129 8.28 12.01 5.54
N ILE A 130 7.35 12.85 5.98
CA ILE A 130 6.63 12.67 7.25
C ILE A 130 5.82 11.37 7.24
N CYS A 131 5.12 11.04 6.16
CA CYS A 131 4.36 9.80 6.03
C CYS A 131 5.27 8.57 6.11
N TRP A 132 6.44 8.62 5.45
CA TRP A 132 7.43 7.55 5.53
C TRP A 132 7.96 7.38 6.95
N VAL A 133 8.38 8.48 7.59
CA VAL A 133 8.93 8.46 8.96
C VAL A 133 7.88 7.96 9.96
N LEU A 134 6.66 8.52 9.94
CA LEU A 134 5.57 8.09 10.82
C LEU A 134 5.22 6.61 10.59
N SER A 135 5.14 6.16 9.34
CA SER A 135 4.84 4.76 9.04
C SER A 135 5.93 3.83 9.56
N THR A 136 7.22 4.17 9.39
CA THR A 136 8.33 3.40 9.97
C THR A 136 8.34 3.41 11.49
N VAL A 137 8.07 4.55 12.13
CA VAL A 137 8.07 4.69 13.60
C VAL A 137 6.90 3.94 14.21
N PHE A 138 5.70 4.00 13.63
CA PHE A 138 4.52 3.27 14.11
C PHE A 138 4.55 1.76 13.78
N SER A 139 5.29 1.35 12.76
CA SER A 139 5.50 -0.07 12.46
C SER A 139 6.54 -0.72 13.39
N PHE A 140 7.44 0.06 14.01
CA PHE A 140 8.46 -0.43 14.93
C PHE A 140 7.94 -1.04 16.26
N PRO A 141 6.95 -0.46 16.96
CA PRO A 141 6.45 -1.01 18.22
C PRO A 141 5.54 -2.24 18.06
N GLN A 142 5.16 -2.63 16.84
CA GLN A 142 4.37 -3.85 16.58
C GLN A 142 5.23 -5.11 16.41
N VAL A 143 6.55 -5.01 16.58
CA VAL A 143 7.46 -6.16 16.55
C VAL A 143 7.78 -6.55 18.00
N PRO A 144 7.17 -7.60 18.57
CA PRO A 144 7.62 -8.18 19.83
C PRO A 144 8.96 -8.92 19.68
#